data_AF-A0A835G3P8-F1
#
_entry.id   AF-A0A835G3P8-F1
#
_cell.length_a   1.000
_cell.length_b   1.000
_cell.length_c   1.000
_cell.angle_alpha   90.00
_cell.angle_beta   90.00
_cell.angle_gamma   90.00
#
_symmetry.space_group_name_H-M   'P 1'
#
loop_
_entity.id
_entity.type
_entity.pdbx_description
1 polymer ?
#
loop_
_entity_poly.entity_id
_entity_poly.type
_entity_poly.pdbx_seq_one_letter_code
_entity_poly.pdbx_strand_id
1 'polypeptide(L)'
;MMTPLAEGRVQTREEILYQESQIKTRNVVKRAFGVWKRRFPILSRGISVRLIRVPGIIIATAVLHNLAIQQNENVPPEDPDFPVLLEEVMMHSSQQLQQRGTRNLERTLLIEEYFARL
;
A
#
# COMPACT_ATOMS: atom_id res chain seq x y z
N MET A 1 -7.87 4.95 -12.56
CA MET A 1 -7.28 4.45 -11.29
C MET A 1 -7.87 5.23 -10.11
N MET A 2 -8.27 4.54 -9.04
CA MET A 2 -8.76 5.16 -7.79
C MET A 2 -7.59 5.75 -7.01
N THR A 3 -7.20 6.96 -7.37
CA THR A 3 -6.10 7.69 -6.71
C THR A 3 -6.67 8.65 -5.66
N PRO A 4 -5.94 8.88 -4.55
CA PRO A 4 -6.25 9.97 -3.63
C PRO A 4 -6.36 11.31 -4.37
N LEU A 5 -7.15 12.22 -3.81
CA LEU A 5 -7.16 13.61 -4.24
C LEU A 5 -5.82 14.27 -3.88
N ALA A 6 -5.33 15.14 -4.76
CA ALA A 6 -4.13 15.93 -4.49
C ALA A 6 -4.34 16.83 -3.27
N GLU A 7 -3.26 17.06 -2.52
CA GLU A 7 -3.27 17.96 -1.37
C GLU A 7 -3.74 19.36 -1.79
N GLY A 8 -4.68 19.92 -1.04
CA GLY A 8 -5.34 21.21 -1.35
C GLY A 8 -6.51 21.15 -2.33
N ARG A 9 -6.85 19.98 -2.88
CA ARG A 9 -7.97 19.84 -3.84
C ARG A 9 -9.29 19.41 -3.20
N VAL A 10 -9.25 18.86 -1.99
CA VAL A 10 -10.41 18.40 -1.23
C VAL A 10 -11.18 19.61 -0.71
N GLN A 11 -12.38 19.82 -1.23
CA GLN A 11 -13.20 21.00 -0.93
C GLN A 11 -14.60 20.61 -0.49
N THR A 12 -15.17 19.53 -1.03
CA THR A 12 -16.55 19.12 -0.73
C THR A 12 -16.63 17.96 0.25
N ARG A 13 -17.81 17.73 0.86
CA ARG A 13 -17.98 16.68 1.87
C ARG A 13 -17.79 15.28 1.27
N GLU A 14 -18.31 15.06 0.09
CA GLU A 14 -18.15 13.82 -0.67
C GLU A 14 -16.68 13.54 -1.02
N GLU A 15 -15.89 14.58 -1.33
CA GLU A 15 -14.45 14.46 -1.55
C GLU A 15 -13.70 14.07 -0.28
N ILE A 16 -14.09 14.63 0.88
CA ILE A 16 -13.53 14.26 2.19
C ILE A 16 -13.82 12.78 2.49
N LEU A 17 -15.08 12.34 2.33
CA LEU A 17 -15.48 10.96 2.59
C LEU A 17 -14.75 9.97 1.66
N TYR A 18 -14.60 10.32 0.38
CA TYR A 18 -13.79 9.55 -0.56
C TYR A 18 -12.34 9.47 -0.09
N GLN A 19 -11.71 10.60 0.24
CA GLN A 19 -10.32 10.65 0.67
C GLN A 19 -10.08 9.84 1.95
N GLU A 20 -10.96 9.97 2.95
CA GLU A 20 -10.90 9.17 4.17
C GLU A 20 -11.01 7.68 3.88
N SER A 21 -11.93 7.28 3.01
CA SER A 21 -12.14 5.88 2.64
C SER A 21 -10.90 5.30 1.95
N GLN A 22 -10.29 6.07 1.05
CA GLN A 22 -9.02 5.70 0.41
C GLN A 22 -7.89 5.56 1.44
N ILE A 23 -7.75 6.50 2.38
CA ILE A 23 -6.73 6.46 3.43
C ILE A 23 -6.92 5.23 4.32
N LYS A 24 -8.14 4.98 4.81
CA LYS A 24 -8.48 3.84 5.67
C LYS A 24 -8.12 2.51 4.97
N THR A 25 -8.53 2.36 3.72
CA THR A 25 -8.22 1.17 2.90
C THR A 25 -6.72 0.98 2.74
N ARG A 26 -6.00 2.04 2.33
CA ARG A 26 -4.55 2.01 2.13
C ARG A 26 -3.81 1.65 3.42
N ASN A 27 -4.24 2.16 4.57
CA ASN A 27 -3.58 1.93 5.85
C ASN A 27 -3.67 0.47 6.30
N VAL A 28 -4.79 -0.21 6.03
CA VAL A 28 -4.92 -1.66 6.30
C VAL A 28 -3.91 -2.44 5.45
N VAL A 29 -3.87 -2.17 4.15
CA VAL A 29 -2.95 -2.83 3.21
C VAL A 29 -1.49 -2.55 3.59
N LYS A 30 -1.13 -1.29 3.84
CA LYS A 30 0.23 -0.90 4.27
C LYS A 30 0.66 -1.63 5.54
N ARG A 31 -0.22 -1.73 6.55
CA ARG A 31 0.07 -2.46 7.78
C ARG A 31 0.29 -3.95 7.53
N ALA A 32 -0.56 -4.59 6.72
CA ALA A 32 -0.41 -6.00 6.37
C ALA A 32 0.93 -6.28 5.67
N PHE A 33 1.27 -5.50 4.64
CA PHE A 33 2.56 -5.63 3.96
C PHE A 33 3.75 -5.26 4.86
N GLY A 34 3.58 -4.31 5.78
CA GLY A 34 4.60 -3.96 6.77
C GLY A 34 4.93 -5.14 7.70
N VAL A 35 3.92 -5.83 8.24
CA VAL A 35 4.12 -7.03 9.06
C VAL A 35 4.75 -8.15 8.23
N TRP A 36 4.27 -8.37 7.01
CA TRP A 36 4.76 -9.44 6.14
C TRP A 36 6.25 -9.25 5.79
N LYS A 37 6.66 -8.03 5.43
CA LYS A 37 8.06 -7.68 5.13
C LYS A 37 8.98 -7.77 6.35
N ARG A 38 8.51 -7.41 7.54
CA ARG A 38 9.28 -7.57 8.79
C ARG A 38 9.47 -9.03 9.16
N ARG A 39 8.47 -9.87 8.91
CA ARG A 39 8.56 -11.32 9.11
C ARG A 39 9.51 -11.98 8.13
N PHE A 40 9.52 -11.53 6.88
CA PHE A 40 10.41 -12.05 5.84
C PHE A 40 11.22 -10.90 5.20
N PRO A 41 12.38 -10.55 5.78
CA PRO A 41 13.21 -9.43 5.31
C PRO A 41 13.67 -9.53 3.86
N ILE A 42 13.62 -10.72 3.25
CA ILE A 42 13.88 -10.90 1.82
C ILE A 42 12.91 -10.09 0.93
N LEU A 43 11.70 -9.80 1.42
CA LEU A 43 10.69 -9.00 0.71
C LEU A 43 10.92 -7.49 0.82
N SER A 44 11.78 -7.05 1.75
CA SER A 44 12.13 -5.65 1.93
C SER A 44 13.50 -5.31 1.35
N ARG A 45 14.50 -6.16 1.61
CA ARG A 45 15.89 -5.93 1.20
C ARG A 45 16.15 -6.23 -0.28
N GLY A 46 15.25 -6.97 -0.91
CA GLY A 46 15.34 -7.36 -2.32
C GLY A 46 15.64 -8.85 -2.51
N ILE A 47 15.13 -9.39 -3.61
CA ILE A 47 15.24 -10.81 -3.93
C ILE A 47 16.34 -10.99 -4.98
N SER A 48 17.53 -11.41 -4.55
CA SER A 48 18.69 -11.66 -5.44
C SER A 48 18.76 -13.13 -5.87
N VAL A 49 17.76 -13.58 -6.63
CA VAL A 49 17.76 -14.90 -7.29
C VAL A 49 17.28 -14.78 -8.73
N ARG A 50 17.43 -15.86 -9.52
CA ARG A 50 16.85 -15.91 -10.88
C ARG A 50 15.37 -15.56 -10.84
N LEU A 51 14.92 -14.66 -11.72
CA LEU A 51 13.54 -14.13 -11.74
C LEU A 51 12.47 -15.22 -11.73
N ILE A 52 12.73 -16.35 -12.38
CA ILE A 52 11.83 -17.52 -12.40
C ILE A 52 11.51 -18.09 -11.00
N ARG A 53 12.37 -17.85 -10.00
CA ARG A 53 12.18 -18.31 -8.61
C ARG A 53 11.45 -17.30 -7.73
N VAL A 54 11.37 -16.04 -8.16
CA VAL A 54 10.77 -14.94 -7.37
C VAL A 54 9.31 -15.22 -7.01
N PRO A 55 8.42 -15.66 -7.93
CA PRO A 55 7.04 -15.95 -7.57
C PRO A 55 6.91 -17.03 -6.50
N GLY A 56 7.77 -18.07 -6.56
CA GLY A 56 7.80 -19.13 -5.56
C GLY A 56 8.15 -18.62 -4.16
N ILE A 57 9.11 -17.70 -4.06
CA ILE A 57 9.47 -17.04 -2.80
C ILE A 57 8.30 -16.22 -2.25
N ILE A 58 7.64 -15.42 -3.11
CA ILE A 58 6.49 -14.61 -2.73
C ILE A 58 5.35 -15.49 -2.22
N ILE A 59 5.00 -16.55 -2.95
CA ILE A 59 3.93 -17.47 -2.55
C ILE A 59 4.28 -18.20 -1.25
N ALA A 60 5.48 -18.76 -1.15
CA ALA A 60 5.89 -19.49 0.05
C ALA A 60 5.85 -18.61 1.31
N THR A 61 6.36 -17.38 1.21
CA THR A 61 6.33 -16.42 2.34
C THR A 61 4.91 -15.94 2.65
N ALA A 62 4.00 -15.85 1.68
CA ALA A 62 2.59 -15.53 1.93
C ALA A 62 1.87 -16.66 2.66
N VAL A 63 2.10 -17.91 2.25
CA VAL A 63 1.53 -19.10 2.91
C VAL A 63 2.03 -19.20 4.35
N LEU A 64 3.34 -19.06 4.56
CA LEU A 64 3.93 -19.09 5.90
C LEU A 64 3.45 -17.93 6.77
N HIS A 65 3.23 -16.74 6.19
CA HIS A 65 2.65 -15.61 6.92
C HIS A 65 1.23 -15.90 7.41
N ASN A 66 0.39 -16.44 6.53
CA ASN A 66 -0.99 -16.80 6.88
C ASN A 66 -1.02 -17.90 7.96
N LEU A 67 -0.12 -18.87 7.87
CA LEU A 67 0.02 -19.90 8.90
C LEU A 67 0.41 -19.30 10.25
N ALA A 68 1.39 -18.39 10.28
CA ALA A 68 1.78 -17.69 11.52
C ALA A 68 0.61 -16.89 12.14
N ILE A 69 -0.24 -16.27 11.32
CA ILE A 69 -1.47 -15.61 11.79
C ILE A 69 -2.42 -16.64 12.43
N GLN A 70 -2.65 -17.77 11.77
CA GLN A 70 -3.52 -18.84 12.29
C GLN A 70 -3.01 -19.43 13.60
N GLN A 71 -1.69 -19.53 13.76
CA GLN A 71 -1.06 -19.98 15.01
C GLN A 71 -0.96 -18.90 16.08
N ASN A 72 -1.50 -17.70 15.83
CA ASN A 72 -1.44 -16.55 16.72
C ASN A 72 0.00 -16.23 17.18
N GLU A 73 0.97 -16.40 16.27
CA GLU A 73 2.35 -16.03 16.53
C GLU A 73 2.48 -14.52 16.76
N ASN A 74 3.42 -14.15 17.63
CA ASN A 74 3.73 -12.74 17.85
C ASN A 74 4.12 -12.03 16.54
N VAL A 75 3.70 -10.77 16.44
CA VAL A 75 4.14 -9.89 15.37
C VAL A 75 5.65 -9.66 15.56
N PRO A 76 6.48 -9.76 14.50
CA PRO A 76 7.89 -9.43 14.60
C PRO A 76 8.08 -8.01 15.18
N PRO A 77 9.21 -7.69 15.82
CA PRO A 77 9.50 -6.31 16.20
C PRO A 77 9.64 -5.42 14.94
N GLU A 78 9.60 -4.10 15.15
CA GLU A 78 10.00 -3.16 14.10
C GLU A 78 11.52 -3.25 13.91
N ASP A 79 11.95 -3.37 12.64
CA ASP A 79 13.36 -3.33 12.29
C ASP A 79 13.73 -1.85 12.15
N PRO A 80 14.61 -1.27 12.99
CA PRO A 80 14.96 0.15 12.95
C PRO A 80 15.58 0.59 11.63
N ASP A 81 16.16 -0.34 10.86
CA ASP A 81 16.78 -0.06 9.55
C ASP A 81 15.74 -0.13 8.40
N PHE A 82 14.56 -0.69 8.65
CA PHE A 82 13.51 -0.89 7.63
C PHE A 82 12.77 0.39 7.20
N PRO A 83 12.42 1.35 8.09
CA PRO A 83 11.81 2.62 7.71
C PRO A 83 12.64 3.40 6.69
N VAL A 84 13.97 3.44 6.88
CA VAL A 84 14.91 4.17 6.01
C VAL A 84 14.88 3.62 4.59
N LEU A 85 14.99 2.30 4.45
CA LEU A 85 14.98 1.63 3.14
C LEU A 85 13.64 1.82 2.40
N LEU A 86 12.53 1.85 3.15
CA LEU A 86 11.20 2.03 2.58
C LEU A 86 10.99 3.49 2.11
N GLU A 87 11.49 4.46 2.87
CA GLU A 87 11.42 5.89 2.55
C GLU A 87 12.21 6.21 1.27
N GLU A 88 13.43 5.67 1.12
CA GLU A 88 14.24 5.83 -0.11
C GLU A 88 13.53 5.29 -1.36
N VAL A 89 12.97 4.07 -1.28
CA VAL A 89 12.22 3.46 -2.40
C VAL A 89 10.94 4.24 -2.73
N MET A 90 10.24 4.73 -1.70
CA MET A 90 9.02 5.53 -1.87
C MET A 90 9.32 6.90 -2.48
N MET A 91 10.43 7.54 -2.14
CA MET A 91 10.84 8.84 -2.68
C MET A 91 11.12 8.74 -4.19
N HIS A 92 11.81 7.69 -4.62
CA HIS A 92 12.08 7.40 -6.04
C HIS A 92 10.81 7.12 -6.85
N SER A 93 9.85 6.39 -6.29
CA SER A 93 8.60 6.06 -6.98
C SER A 93 7.60 7.23 -7.03
N SER A 94 7.64 8.13 -6.04
CA SER A 94 6.81 9.35 -6.01
C SER A 94 7.21 10.34 -7.11
N GLN A 95 8.50 10.46 -7.43
CA GLN A 95 9.00 11.30 -8.53
C GLN A 95 8.49 10.82 -9.91
N GLN A 96 8.26 9.52 -10.09
CA GLN A 96 7.72 8.99 -11.35
C GLN A 96 6.20 9.19 -11.51
N LEU A 97 5.44 9.23 -10.42
CA LEU A 97 3.97 9.35 -10.45
C LEU A 97 3.47 10.78 -10.68
N GLN A 98 4.28 11.81 -10.40
CA GLN A 98 3.91 13.22 -10.61
C GLN A 98 3.66 13.60 -12.08
N GLN A 99 4.05 12.75 -13.04
CA GLN A 99 3.86 13.03 -14.47
C GLN A 99 2.49 12.59 -15.05
N ARG A 100 1.66 11.86 -14.29
CA ARG A 100 0.35 11.36 -14.77
C ARG A 100 -0.83 12.09 -14.10
N GLY A 101 -0.89 13.40 -14.29
CA GLY A 101 -2.05 14.21 -13.91
C GLY A 101 -3.22 14.01 -14.87
N THR A 102 -3.84 12.84 -14.89
CA THR A 102 -5.06 12.59 -15.69
C THR A 102 -6.29 12.79 -14.78
N ARG A 103 -7.22 13.68 -15.18
CA ARG A 103 -8.56 13.73 -14.58
C ARG A 103 -9.22 12.36 -14.82
N ASN A 104 -9.24 11.51 -13.80
CA ASN A 104 -9.94 10.23 -13.86
C ASN A 104 -11.46 10.51 -13.76
N LEU A 105 -12.17 10.48 -14.89
CA LEU A 105 -13.63 10.67 -14.96
C LEU A 105 -14.37 9.73 -14.00
N GLU A 106 -13.96 8.47 -13.94
CA GLU A 106 -14.52 7.46 -13.02
C GLU A 106 -14.44 7.87 -11.55
N ARG A 107 -13.33 8.52 -11.15
CA ARG A 107 -13.15 9.01 -9.77
C ARG A 107 -14.13 10.14 -9.47
N THR A 108 -14.30 11.06 -10.43
CA THR A 108 -15.27 12.15 -10.29
C THR A 108 -16.68 11.60 -10.16
N LEU A 109 -17.09 10.68 -11.05
CA LEU A 109 -18.41 10.04 -10.99
C LEU A 109 -18.63 9.30 -9.66
N LEU A 110 -17.64 8.54 -9.18
CA LEU A 110 -17.77 7.86 -7.89
C LEU A 110 -18.00 8.84 -6.74
N ILE A 111 -17.29 9.97 -6.73
CA ILE A 111 -17.43 11.00 -5.69
C ILE A 111 -18.82 11.64 -5.77
N GLU A 112 -19.22 12.07 -6.96
CA GLU A 112 -20.46 12.81 -7.18
C GLU A 112 -21.72 11.94 -7.06
N GLU A 113 -21.66 10.64 -7.40
CA GLU A 113 -22.84 9.78 -7.39
C GLU A 113 -22.97 8.92 -6.13
N TYR A 114 -21.87 8.38 -5.60
CA TYR A 114 -21.91 7.48 -4.43
C TYR A 114 -21.64 8.25 -3.15
N PHE A 115 -20.53 8.99 -3.06
CA PHE A 115 -20.16 9.68 -1.83
C PHE A 115 -21.04 10.89 -1.52
N ALA A 116 -21.66 11.51 -2.52
CA ALA A 116 -22.65 12.56 -2.30
C ALA A 116 -23.96 12.05 -1.66
N ARG A 117 -24.20 10.73 -1.66
CA ARG A 117 -25.40 10.09 -1.07
C ARG A 117 -25.16 9.51 0.33
N LEU A 118 -23.95 9.64 0.88
CA LEU A 118 -23.55 9.19 2.22
C LEU A 118 -23.54 10.35 3.23
#